data_AF-A0A438WJ07-F1
#
_entry.id   AF-A0A438WJ07-F1
#
_cell.length_a   1.000
_cell.length_b   1.000
_cell.length_c   1.000
_cell.angle_alpha   90.00
_cell.angle_beta   90.00
_cell.angle_gamma   90.00
#
_symmetry.space_group_name_H-M   'P 1'
#
loop_
_entity.id
_entity.type
_entity.pdbx_description
1 polymer ?
#
loop_
_entity_poly.entity_id
_entity_poly.type
_entity_poly.pdbx_seq_one_letter_code
_entity_poly.pdbx_strand_id
1 'polypeptide(L)'
;PTEEHKVVHQLDDVTRDSEVKATQIFDQLDLIGASAEKIAKMVKKIQEPLQKHQEIFDNLHAHFPHVESFKTALNEQQEILNALKSIEEEATNCSDSSMQAMDIMQFQDIHRQKIERVVNVMRALSQYMNSLFEGKIDDSKRVSSATFITGDDDKDLA
;
A
#
# COMPACT_ATOMS: atom_id res chain seq x y z
N PRO A 1 -2.19 11.26 32.24
CA PRO A 1 -2.22 10.09 31.32
C PRO A 1 -0.96 9.24 31.49
N THR A 2 -1.09 8.04 32.05
CA THR A 2 -0.01 7.04 32.18
C THR A 2 0.46 6.55 30.79
N GLU A 3 1.73 6.16 30.68
CA GLU A 3 2.40 5.70 29.44
C GLU A 3 1.59 4.64 28.66
N GLU A 4 0.82 3.77 29.32
CA GLU A 4 -0.03 2.76 28.68
C GLU A 4 -1.14 3.36 27.79
N HIS A 5 -1.79 4.45 28.22
CA HIS A 5 -2.80 5.12 27.40
C HIS A 5 -2.19 5.71 26.12
N LYS A 6 -0.91 6.10 26.18
CA LYS A 6 -0.17 6.65 25.04
C LYS A 6 0.08 5.58 23.97
N VAL A 7 0.43 4.35 24.36
CA VAL A 7 0.69 3.25 23.43
C VAL A 7 -0.59 2.81 22.71
N VAL A 8 -1.73 2.74 23.42
CA VAL A 8 -3.03 2.41 22.82
C VAL A 8 -3.43 3.45 21.75
N HIS A 9 -3.30 4.74 22.06
CA HIS A 9 -3.56 5.82 21.10
C HIS A 9 -2.60 5.80 19.91
N GLN A 10 -1.32 5.50 20.13
CA GLN A 10 -0.35 5.34 19.05
C GLN A 10 -0.71 4.19 18.11
N LEU A 11 -1.21 3.06 18.66
CA LEU A 11 -1.66 1.93 17.84
C LEU A 11 -2.91 2.28 17.01
N ASP A 12 -3.86 3.03 17.58
CA ASP A 12 -5.01 3.55 16.84
C ASP A 12 -4.60 4.50 15.71
N ASP A 13 -3.65 5.40 15.98
CA ASP A 13 -3.15 6.33 14.96
C ASP A 13 -2.46 5.57 13.83
N VAL A 14 -1.67 4.54 14.16
CA VAL A 14 -0.99 3.68 13.17
C VAL A 14 -1.98 2.87 12.35
N THR A 15 -3.05 2.33 12.92
CA THR A 15 -4.05 1.57 12.15
C THR A 15 -4.79 2.47 11.17
N ARG A 16 -5.20 3.67 11.60
CA ARG A 16 -5.87 4.66 10.74
C ARG A 16 -4.95 5.14 9.61
N ASP A 17 -3.70 5.49 9.89
CA ASP A 17 -2.75 5.91 8.85
C ASP A 17 -2.46 4.76 7.87
N SER A 18 -2.35 3.54 8.38
CA SER A 18 -2.15 2.34 7.56
C SER A 18 -3.33 2.08 6.61
N GLU A 19 -4.56 2.36 7.05
CA GLU A 19 -5.76 2.25 6.21
C GLU A 19 -5.75 3.27 5.07
N VAL A 20 -5.49 4.55 5.37
CA VAL A 20 -5.38 5.61 4.35
C VAL A 20 -4.31 5.27 3.32
N LYS A 21 -3.14 4.79 3.79
CA LYS A 21 -2.05 4.38 2.89
C LYS A 21 -2.41 3.14 2.10
N ALA A 22 -3.17 2.21 2.67
CA ALA A 22 -3.59 1.03 1.94
C ALA A 22 -4.52 1.39 0.77
N THR A 23 -5.49 2.28 1.00
CA THR A 23 -6.35 2.80 -0.07
C THR A 23 -5.54 3.48 -1.17
N GLN A 24 -4.56 4.33 -0.80
CA GLN A 24 -3.69 4.98 -1.78
C GLN A 24 -2.90 3.99 -2.65
N ILE A 25 -2.46 2.87 -2.08
CA ILE A 25 -1.75 1.84 -2.85
C ILE A 25 -2.72 1.10 -3.78
N PHE A 26 -3.94 0.79 -3.36
CA PHE A 26 -4.97 0.22 -4.24
C PHE A 26 -5.23 1.13 -5.44
N ASP A 27 -5.47 2.41 -5.21
CA ASP A 27 -5.69 3.39 -6.28
C ASP A 27 -4.51 3.41 -7.26
N GLN A 28 -3.27 3.33 -6.76
CA GLN A 28 -2.10 3.30 -7.63
C GLN A 28 -1.95 2.00 -8.40
N LEU A 29 -2.24 0.84 -7.79
CA LEU A 29 -2.24 -0.44 -8.50
C LEU A 29 -3.30 -0.44 -9.61
N ASP A 30 -4.46 0.15 -9.38
CA ASP A 30 -5.53 0.30 -10.38
C ASP A 30 -5.07 1.18 -11.55
N LEU A 31 -4.43 2.30 -11.25
CA LEU A 31 -3.87 3.20 -12.26
C LEU A 31 -2.77 2.52 -13.09
N ILE A 32 -1.92 1.71 -12.46
CA ILE A 32 -0.88 0.94 -13.15
C ILE A 32 -1.52 -0.10 -14.08
N GLY A 33 -2.46 -0.90 -13.58
CA GLY A 33 -3.18 -1.90 -14.39
C GLY A 33 -3.89 -1.27 -15.60
N ALA A 34 -4.65 -0.20 -15.37
CA ALA A 34 -5.32 0.54 -16.45
C ALA A 34 -4.34 1.13 -17.48
N SER A 35 -3.19 1.63 -17.02
CA SER A 35 -2.13 2.14 -17.89
C SER A 35 -1.50 1.03 -18.73
N ALA A 36 -1.26 -0.13 -18.13
CA ALA A 36 -0.72 -1.31 -18.79
C ALA A 36 -1.66 -1.82 -19.89
N GLU A 37 -2.96 -1.93 -19.62
CA GLU A 37 -3.96 -2.24 -20.65
C GLU A 37 -3.97 -1.23 -21.80
N LYS A 38 -3.84 0.06 -21.49
CA LYS A 38 -3.79 1.12 -22.49
C LYS A 38 -2.55 0.97 -23.38
N ILE A 39 -1.40 0.64 -22.81
CA ILE A 39 -0.16 0.35 -23.55
C ILE A 39 -0.40 -0.84 -24.50
N ALA A 40 -0.95 -1.95 -24.01
CA ALA A 40 -1.24 -3.12 -24.85
C ALA A 40 -2.17 -2.76 -26.03
N LYS A 41 -3.23 -1.96 -25.79
CA LYS A 41 -4.12 -1.47 -26.85
C LYS A 41 -3.41 -0.57 -27.86
N MET A 42 -2.50 0.30 -27.42
CA MET A 42 -1.71 1.15 -28.32
C MET A 42 -0.73 0.33 -29.18
N VAL A 43 -0.08 -0.67 -28.59
CA VAL A 43 0.80 -1.59 -29.32
C VAL A 43 0.06 -2.31 -30.44
N LYS A 44 -1.14 -2.86 -30.17
CA LYS A 44 -1.96 -3.52 -31.20
C LYS A 44 -2.31 -2.58 -32.36
N LYS A 45 -2.68 -1.33 -32.06
CA LYS A 45 -2.96 -0.31 -33.09
C LYS A 45 -1.76 0.01 -33.99
N ILE A 46 -0.55 -0.15 -33.47
CA ILE A 46 0.69 0.05 -34.23
C ILE A 46 1.05 -1.22 -35.02
N GLN A 47 0.90 -2.41 -34.42
CA GLN A 47 1.21 -3.68 -35.07
C GLN A 47 0.36 -3.95 -36.32
N GLU A 48 -0.95 -3.68 -36.28
CA GLU A 48 -1.86 -3.94 -37.41
C GLU A 48 -1.41 -3.30 -38.75
N PRO A 49 -1.13 -1.98 -38.83
CA PRO A 49 -0.63 -1.38 -40.07
C PRO A 49 0.79 -1.86 -40.41
N LEU A 50 1.66 -2.12 -39.44
CA LEU A 50 2.98 -2.67 -39.72
C LEU A 50 2.90 -4.07 -40.33
N GLN A 51 1.97 -4.93 -39.92
CA GLN A 51 1.80 -6.24 -40.58
C GLN A 51 1.39 -6.09 -42.05
N LYS A 52 0.53 -5.12 -42.39
CA LYS A 52 0.17 -4.83 -43.80
C LYS A 52 1.35 -4.28 -44.59
N HIS A 53 2.16 -3.42 -43.99
CA HIS A 53 3.38 -2.93 -44.63
C HIS A 53 4.38 -4.06 -44.91
N GLN A 54 4.41 -5.10 -44.07
CA GLN A 54 5.30 -6.24 -44.26
C GLN A 54 5.01 -6.97 -45.57
N GLU A 55 3.73 -7.24 -45.87
CA GLU A 55 3.31 -7.83 -47.15
C GLU A 55 3.73 -6.97 -48.35
N ILE A 56 3.68 -5.64 -48.22
CA ILE A 56 4.11 -4.71 -49.27
C ILE A 56 5.62 -4.83 -49.49
N PHE A 57 6.41 -4.84 -48.42
CA PHE A 57 7.87 -4.97 -48.51
C PHE A 57 8.30 -6.34 -49.02
N ASP A 58 7.60 -7.42 -48.63
CA ASP A 58 7.82 -8.77 -49.16
C ASP A 58 7.63 -8.79 -50.69
N ASN A 59 6.55 -8.17 -51.17
CA ASN A 59 6.25 -8.10 -52.60
C ASN A 59 7.29 -7.25 -53.36
N LEU A 60 7.65 -6.07 -52.81
CA LEU A 60 8.68 -5.20 -53.38
C LEU A 60 10.05 -5.87 -53.44
N HIS A 61 10.46 -6.57 -52.37
CA HIS A 61 11.72 -7.30 -52.35
C HIS A 61 11.73 -8.45 -53.36
N ALA A 62 10.61 -9.17 -53.50
CA ALA A 62 10.48 -10.25 -54.48
C ALA A 62 10.57 -9.76 -55.94
N HIS A 63 10.01 -8.58 -56.25
CA HIS A 63 10.03 -8.01 -57.60
C HIS A 63 11.30 -7.19 -57.90
N PHE A 64 11.97 -6.67 -56.87
CA PHE A 64 13.20 -5.88 -56.99
C PHE A 64 14.31 -6.41 -56.07
N PRO A 65 14.78 -7.66 -56.29
CA PRO A 65 15.71 -8.34 -55.38
C PRO A 65 17.10 -7.68 -55.31
N HIS A 66 17.45 -6.86 -56.30
CA HIS A 66 18.74 -6.14 -56.35
C HIS A 66 18.71 -4.80 -55.61
N VAL A 67 17.55 -4.36 -55.11
CA VAL A 67 17.43 -3.13 -54.33
C VAL A 67 17.62 -3.47 -52.86
N GLU A 68 18.85 -3.26 -52.37
CA GLU A 68 19.26 -3.60 -51.01
C GLU A 68 18.42 -2.87 -49.94
N SER A 69 18.00 -1.63 -50.20
CA SER A 69 17.18 -0.84 -49.28
C SER A 69 15.85 -1.50 -48.91
N PHE A 70 15.24 -2.30 -49.81
CA PHE A 70 14.01 -3.03 -49.49
C PHE A 70 14.27 -4.19 -48.53
N LYS A 71 15.40 -4.89 -48.69
CA LYS A 71 15.81 -5.95 -47.77
C LYS A 71 16.10 -5.37 -46.38
N THR A 72 16.79 -4.23 -46.32
CA THR A 72 17.09 -3.55 -45.05
C THR A 72 15.81 -3.10 -44.35
N ALA A 73 14.90 -2.41 -45.05
CA ALA A 73 13.63 -1.96 -44.48
C ALA A 73 12.77 -3.12 -43.97
N LEU A 74 12.76 -4.26 -44.67
CA LEU A 74 12.04 -5.45 -44.26
C LEU A 74 12.60 -6.06 -42.96
N ASN A 75 13.92 -6.11 -42.83
CA ASN A 75 14.58 -6.56 -41.60
C ASN A 75 14.30 -5.61 -40.43
N GLU A 76 14.48 -4.30 -40.62
CA GLU A 76 14.19 -3.29 -39.59
C GLU A 76 12.74 -3.38 -39.12
N GLN A 77 11.81 -3.59 -40.04
CA GLN A 77 10.40 -3.74 -39.70
C GLN A 77 10.11 -5.01 -38.90
N GLN A 78 10.78 -6.13 -39.21
CA GLN A 78 10.67 -7.36 -38.44
C GLN A 78 11.21 -7.16 -37.01
N GLU A 79 12.30 -6.42 -36.85
CA GLU A 79 12.85 -6.05 -35.54
C GLU A 79 11.86 -5.19 -34.75
N ILE A 80 11.24 -4.19 -35.38
CA ILE A 80 10.21 -3.35 -34.74
C ILE A 80 9.01 -4.20 -34.31
N LEU A 81 8.52 -5.11 -35.15
CA LEU A 81 7.41 -6.00 -34.80
C LEU A 81 7.75 -6.91 -33.61
N ASN A 82 8.99 -7.40 -33.54
CA ASN A 82 9.44 -8.20 -32.41
C ASN A 82 9.52 -7.36 -31.12
N ALA A 83 10.06 -6.15 -31.20
CA ALA A 83 10.11 -5.22 -30.07
C ALA A 83 8.70 -4.87 -29.56
N LEU A 84 7.75 -4.65 -30.47
CA LEU A 84 6.35 -4.40 -30.12
C LEU A 84 5.71 -5.60 -29.40
N LYS A 85 5.98 -6.84 -29.83
CA LYS A 85 5.50 -8.04 -29.12
C LYS A 85 6.04 -8.11 -27.69
N SER A 86 7.33 -7.84 -27.50
CA SER A 86 7.92 -7.80 -26.16
C SER A 86 7.28 -6.72 -25.28
N ILE A 87 7.00 -5.53 -25.83
CA ILE A 87 6.30 -4.47 -25.07
C ILE A 87 4.87 -4.91 -24.69
N GLU A 88 4.16 -5.60 -25.58
CA GLU A 88 2.82 -6.13 -25.29
C GLU A 88 2.83 -7.17 -24.17
N GLU A 89 3.82 -8.08 -24.19
CA GLU A 89 4.02 -9.09 -23.15
C GLU A 89 4.34 -8.44 -21.80
N GLU A 90 5.29 -7.51 -21.75
CA GLU A 90 5.63 -6.76 -20.53
C GLU A 90 4.45 -5.95 -19.99
N ALA A 91 3.65 -5.33 -20.86
CA ALA A 91 2.45 -4.62 -20.45
C ALA A 91 1.41 -5.58 -19.84
N THR A 92 1.22 -6.76 -20.43
CA THR A 92 0.32 -7.79 -19.89
C THR A 92 0.81 -8.28 -18.53
N ASN A 93 2.11 -8.61 -18.42
CA ASN A 93 2.73 -9.03 -17.16
C ASN A 93 2.61 -7.95 -16.07
N CYS A 94 2.74 -6.67 -16.43
CA CYS A 94 2.57 -5.56 -15.51
C CYS A 94 1.13 -5.45 -14.99
N SER A 95 0.14 -5.63 -15.87
CA SER A 95 -1.28 -5.69 -15.50
C SER A 95 -1.56 -6.84 -14.54
N ASP A 96 -1.07 -8.05 -14.87
CA ASP A 96 -1.26 -9.24 -14.04
C ASP A 96 -0.56 -9.09 -12.68
N SER A 97 0.64 -8.53 -12.66
CA SER A 97 1.38 -8.25 -11.42
C SER A 97 0.66 -7.24 -10.54
N SER A 98 0.02 -6.24 -11.14
CA SER A 98 -0.79 -5.24 -10.41
C SER A 98 -2.00 -5.89 -9.76
N MET A 99 -2.68 -6.79 -10.48
CA MET A 99 -3.81 -7.56 -9.95
C MET A 99 -3.38 -8.49 -8.81
N GLN A 100 -2.26 -9.21 -8.97
CA GLN A 100 -1.71 -10.05 -7.91
C GLN A 100 -1.30 -9.23 -6.67
N ALA A 101 -0.72 -8.05 -6.86
CA ALA A 101 -0.38 -7.16 -5.76
C ALA A 101 -1.63 -6.68 -5.01
N MET A 102 -2.74 -6.40 -5.70
CA MET A 102 -4.02 -6.07 -5.06
C MET A 102 -4.54 -7.22 -4.21
N ASP A 103 -4.46 -8.46 -4.71
CA ASP A 103 -4.89 -9.64 -3.96
C ASP A 103 -4.05 -9.85 -2.70
N ILE A 104 -2.73 -9.67 -2.78
CA ILE A 104 -1.84 -9.71 -1.62
C ILE A 104 -2.19 -8.57 -0.64
N MET A 105 -2.51 -7.38 -1.16
CA MET A 105 -2.83 -6.23 -0.35
C MET A 105 -4.14 -6.39 0.44
N GLN A 106 -5.06 -7.24 -0.01
CA GLN A 106 -6.25 -7.59 0.77
C GLN A 106 -5.90 -8.22 2.13
N PHE A 107 -4.73 -8.87 2.27
CA PHE A 107 -4.25 -9.37 3.58
C PHE A 107 -3.98 -8.24 4.59
N GLN A 108 -3.84 -6.99 4.15
CA GLN A 108 -3.65 -5.85 5.03
C GLN A 108 -4.87 -5.61 5.94
N ASP A 109 -6.10 -5.87 5.46
CA ASP A 109 -7.29 -5.75 6.32
C ASP A 109 -7.27 -6.77 7.46
N ILE A 110 -6.74 -7.98 7.22
CA ILE A 110 -6.54 -8.98 8.28
C ILE A 110 -5.56 -8.47 9.35
N HIS A 111 -4.48 -7.79 8.96
CA HIS A 111 -3.55 -7.19 9.91
C HIS A 111 -4.19 -6.06 10.72
N ARG A 112 -4.97 -5.18 10.07
CA ARG A 112 -5.75 -4.14 10.74
C ARG A 112 -6.67 -4.73 11.81
N GLN A 113 -7.46 -5.75 11.47
CA GLN A 113 -8.36 -6.43 12.41
C GLN A 113 -7.63 -7.07 13.59
N LYS A 114 -6.46 -7.68 13.36
CA LYS A 114 -5.63 -8.25 14.44
C LYS A 114 -5.15 -7.16 15.40
N ILE A 115 -4.69 -6.02 14.89
CA ILE A 115 -4.27 -4.88 15.72
C ILE A 115 -5.47 -4.33 16.51
N GLU A 116 -6.62 -4.13 15.85
CA GLU A 116 -7.84 -3.65 16.50
C GLU A 116 -8.27 -4.54 17.68
N ARG A 117 -8.18 -5.87 17.51
CA ARG A 117 -8.43 -6.83 18.59
C ARG A 117 -7.46 -6.65 19.76
N VAL A 118 -6.16 -6.49 19.47
CA VAL A 118 -5.13 -6.28 20.50
C VAL A 118 -5.37 -4.96 21.25
N VAL A 119 -5.68 -3.89 20.53
CA VAL A 119 -6.01 -2.57 21.11
C VAL A 119 -7.20 -2.67 22.05
N ASN A 120 -8.28 -3.38 21.67
CA ASN A 120 -9.45 -3.57 22.53
C ASN A 120 -9.13 -4.35 23.82
N VAL A 121 -8.30 -5.40 23.73
CA VAL A 121 -7.82 -6.14 24.92
C VAL A 121 -6.96 -5.23 25.81
N MET A 122 -6.05 -4.46 25.23
CA MET A 122 -5.20 -3.52 25.98
C MET A 122 -6.03 -2.45 26.70
N ARG A 123 -7.07 -1.90 26.06
CA ARG A 123 -8.01 -0.96 26.69
C ARG A 123 -8.73 -1.59 27.88
N ALA A 124 -9.24 -2.82 27.72
CA ALA A 124 -9.91 -3.54 28.79
C ALA A 124 -8.96 -3.84 29.97
N LEU A 125 -7.72 -4.21 29.69
CA LEU A 125 -6.69 -4.43 30.71
C LEU A 125 -6.35 -3.14 31.47
N SER A 126 -6.19 -2.02 30.75
CA SER A 126 -5.93 -0.71 31.38
C SER A 126 -7.10 -0.25 32.25
N GLN A 127 -8.35 -0.42 31.78
CA GLN A 127 -9.54 -0.15 32.57
C GLN A 127 -9.64 -1.04 33.81
N TYR A 128 -9.34 -2.33 33.67
CA TYR A 128 -9.31 -3.26 34.80
C TYR A 128 -8.24 -2.89 35.82
N MET A 129 -7.04 -2.50 35.38
CA MET A 129 -5.98 -2.00 36.25
C MET A 129 -6.41 -0.73 36.99
N ASN A 130 -6.96 0.25 36.27
CA ASN A 130 -7.48 1.47 36.89
C ASN A 130 -8.57 1.15 37.93
N SER A 131 -9.51 0.25 37.62
CA SER A 131 -10.55 -0.20 38.54
C SER A 131 -9.99 -0.95 39.76
N LEU A 132 -8.94 -1.76 39.60
CA LEU A 132 -8.24 -2.41 40.72
C LEU A 132 -7.55 -1.40 41.65
N PHE A 133 -6.99 -0.33 41.10
CA PHE A 133 -6.38 0.75 41.88
C PHE A 133 -7.40 1.70 42.51
N GLU A 134 -8.54 1.90 41.86
CA GLU A 134 -9.66 2.70 42.36
C GLU A 134 -10.45 1.95 43.46
N GLY A 135 -10.48 0.61 43.41
CA GLY A 135 -11.32 -0.25 44.24
C GLY A 135 -10.77 -0.68 45.61
N LYS A 136 -9.70 -0.09 46.15
CA LYS A 136 -9.18 -0.48 47.48
C LYS A 136 -8.74 0.69 48.35
N ILE A 137 -9.56 1.72 48.55
CA ILE A 137 -9.49 2.46 49.81
C ILE A 137 -10.90 2.82 50.26
N ASP A 138 -11.36 2.17 51.34
CA ASP A 138 -12.46 2.68 52.15
C ASP A 138 -12.00 4.01 52.74
N ASP A 139 -12.52 5.14 52.24
CA ASP A 139 -12.20 6.49 52.71
C ASP A 139 -12.44 6.63 54.23
N SER A 140 -13.34 5.80 54.79
CA SER A 140 -13.62 5.72 56.24
C SER A 140 -12.47 5.13 57.07
N LYS A 141 -11.51 4.45 56.42
CA LYS A 141 -10.28 3.90 57.03
C LYS A 141 -9.02 4.68 56.69
N ARG A 142 -9.13 5.78 55.93
CA ARG A 142 -7.99 6.68 55.72
C ARG A 142 -7.78 7.48 57.00
N VAL A 143 -6.63 7.29 57.63
CA VAL A 143 -6.12 8.25 58.62
C VAL A 143 -6.12 9.63 57.97
N SER A 144 -6.65 10.62 58.69
CA SER A 144 -6.64 12.02 58.25
C SER A 144 -5.26 12.34 57.68
N SER A 145 -5.24 12.82 56.43
CA SER A 145 -3.99 13.14 55.75
C SER A 145 -3.21 14.11 56.63
N ALA A 146 -2.03 13.70 57.08
CA ALA A 146 -1.18 14.54 57.91
C ALA A 146 -0.85 15.81 57.11
N THR A 147 -1.30 16.95 57.61
CA THR A 147 -1.01 18.26 57.01
C THR A 147 0.41 18.72 57.33
N PHE A 148 1.03 18.12 58.36
CA PHE A 148 2.36 18.48 58.86
C PHE A 148 3.17 17.23 59.21
N ILE A 149 4.47 17.28 58.94
CA ILE A 149 5.46 16.28 59.37
C ILE A 149 6.32 16.81 60.51
N THR A 150 6.91 15.91 61.29
CA THR A 150 7.78 16.27 62.41
C THR A 150 8.99 17.06 61.91
N GLY A 151 9.02 18.37 62.19
CA GLY A 151 10.01 19.31 61.66
C GLY A 151 9.43 20.43 60.79
N ASP A 152 8.13 20.46 60.53
CA ASP A 152 7.48 21.63 59.95
C ASP A 152 7.44 22.78 60.96
N ASP A 153 7.97 23.94 60.54
CA ASP A 153 7.79 25.20 61.26
C ASP A 153 6.37 25.72 61.01
N ASP A 154 5.49 25.53 61.99
CA ASP A 154 4.14 26.08 61.95
C ASP A 154 4.21 27.61 62.14
N LYS A 155 3.82 28.36 61.11
CA LYS A 155 3.71 29.83 61.16
C LYS A 155 2.28 30.35 61.23
N ASP A 156 1.29 29.49 61.43
CA ASP A 156 -0.13 29.88 61.45
C ASP A 156 -0.90 29.35 62.68
N LEU A 157 -0.34 29.57 63.88
CA LEU A 157 -1.10 29.61 65.13
C LEU A 157 -1.02 31.01 65.72
N ALA A 158 -1.97 31.86 65.32
CA ALA A 158 -2.34 33.11 66.00
C ALA A 158 -3.57 32.87 66.89
#